data_AF-A0A7G3FPD4-F1
#
_entry.id   AF-A0A7G3FPD4-F1
#
_cell.length_a   1.000
_cell.length_b   1.000
_cell.length_c   1.000
_cell.angle_alpha   90.00
_cell.angle_beta   90.00
_cell.angle_gamma   90.00
#
_symmetry.space_group_name_H-M   'P 1'
#
loop_
_entity.id
_entity.type
_entity.pdbx_description
1 polymer ?
#
loop_
_entity_poly.entity_id
_entity_poly.type
_entity_poly.pdbx_seq_one_letter_code
_entity_poly.pdbx_strand_id
1 'polypeptide(L)'
;MLLVWLRSIYKALIRFQLFKTRCSLSKKSTKMKKLSFILSILSIALITSCDNDSVDGCIQVKMINQLCGTAIYQVTGGEVPSGVANSWTNNSGVTYENVFTTTVSPCDSGVQVGDTFFVNIVDEPVESDCIQCMALLADTPDQFLHTVISSQCNPISNDF
;
A
#
# COMPACT_ATOMS: atom_id res chain seq x y z
N MET A 1 41.75 -5.57 -3.94
CA MET A 1 40.75 -6.47 -3.30
C MET A 1 41.05 -6.75 -1.82
N LEU A 2 41.58 -5.78 -1.04
CA LEU A 2 41.84 -5.96 0.41
C LEU A 2 41.41 -4.76 1.29
N LEU A 3 40.89 -3.67 0.71
CA LEU A 3 40.56 -2.44 1.44
C LEU A 3 39.05 -2.22 1.67
N VAL A 4 38.18 -3.06 1.09
CA VAL A 4 36.71 -2.99 1.28
C VAL A 4 36.25 -3.74 2.54
N TRP A 5 37.06 -4.69 3.04
CA TRP A 5 36.72 -5.50 4.23
C TRP A 5 36.95 -4.79 5.57
N LEU A 6 37.74 -3.72 5.63
CA LEU A 6 38.12 -3.08 6.90
C LEU A 6 37.15 -1.98 7.39
N ARG A 7 36.20 -1.53 6.56
CA ARG A 7 35.27 -0.46 6.94
C ARG A 7 33.93 -0.93 7.54
N SER A 8 33.47 -2.15 7.26
CA SER A 8 32.20 -2.64 7.85
C SER A 8 32.36 -3.28 9.23
N ILE A 9 33.58 -3.67 9.61
CA ILE A 9 33.90 -4.17 10.96
C ILE A 9 33.70 -3.05 12.03
N TYR A 10 33.72 -1.78 11.63
CA TYR A 10 33.59 -0.64 12.55
C TYR A 10 32.17 -0.35 13.06
N LYS A 11 31.10 -0.76 12.36
CA LYS A 11 29.71 -0.57 12.85
C LYS A 11 29.24 -1.69 13.79
N ALA A 12 30.03 -2.76 13.94
CA ALA A 12 29.82 -3.81 14.93
C ALA A 12 30.24 -3.43 16.37
N LEU A 13 30.72 -2.20 16.61
CA LEU A 13 31.29 -1.78 17.91
C LEU A 13 30.55 -0.64 18.62
N ILE A 14 29.43 -0.14 18.09
CA ILE A 14 28.55 0.76 18.83
C ILE A 14 27.53 -0.07 19.60
N ARG A 15 27.95 -0.48 20.80
CA ARG A 15 27.15 -0.54 22.03
C ARG A 15 25.91 -1.47 21.94
N PHE A 16 25.95 -2.75 22.32
CA PHE A 16 26.69 -3.34 23.45
C PHE A 16 26.60 -2.52 24.74
N GLN A 17 25.41 -2.01 25.08
CA GLN A 17 24.98 -1.77 26.45
C GLN A 17 23.45 -1.81 26.48
N LEU A 18 22.91 -2.48 27.50
CA LEU A 18 21.50 -2.68 27.82
C LEU A 18 20.80 -3.78 27.02
N PHE A 19 20.20 -4.81 27.61
CA PHE A 19 20.35 -5.42 28.92
C PHE A 19 19.59 -6.74 28.75
N LYS A 20 20.31 -7.83 28.48
CA LYS A 20 19.72 -9.17 28.37
C LYS A 20 19.45 -9.67 29.79
N THR A 21 18.40 -9.18 30.43
CA THR A 21 17.99 -9.63 31.77
C THR A 21 17.11 -10.88 31.65
N ARG A 22 17.75 -12.05 31.76
CA ARG A 22 17.10 -13.23 32.33
C ARG A 22 16.94 -12.97 33.83
N CYS A 23 15.71 -12.84 34.31
CA CYS A 23 15.39 -13.10 35.71
C CYS A 23 14.50 -14.35 35.75
N SER A 24 15.07 -15.48 36.18
CA SER A 24 14.27 -16.47 36.89
C SER A 24 14.13 -16.00 38.34
N LEU A 25 12.96 -16.19 38.94
CA LEU A 25 12.81 -16.51 40.36
C LEU A 25 11.35 -16.85 40.69
N SER A 26 11.18 -18.05 41.24
CA SER A 26 9.94 -18.59 41.80
C SER A 26 9.97 -18.42 43.33
N LYS A 27 8.81 -18.02 43.90
CA LYS A 27 8.33 -18.15 45.31
C LYS A 27 9.15 -17.41 46.40
N LYS A 28 8.60 -16.81 47.47
CA LYS A 28 7.25 -16.74 48.09
C LYS A 28 7.22 -15.59 49.12
N SER A 29 6.06 -14.91 49.23
CA SER A 29 5.40 -14.35 50.42
C SER A 29 6.19 -13.54 51.48
N THR A 30 5.84 -12.26 51.69
CA THR A 30 5.03 -11.83 52.87
C THR A 30 4.43 -10.41 52.74
N LYS A 31 3.13 -10.33 53.01
CA LYS A 31 2.28 -9.23 53.54
C LYS A 31 2.43 -7.76 53.07
N MET A 32 1.32 -7.33 52.42
CA MET A 32 0.58 -6.06 52.59
C MET A 32 1.26 -4.77 52.07
N LYS A 33 0.61 -3.82 51.41
CA LYS A 33 -0.81 -3.51 51.15
C LYS A 33 -0.81 -2.53 49.97
N LYS A 34 -1.78 -2.70 49.05
CA LYS A 34 -2.33 -1.66 48.15
C LYS A 34 -1.32 -0.79 47.37
N LEU A 35 -0.84 -1.24 46.20
CA LEU A 35 -0.59 -0.32 45.05
C LEU A 35 -0.18 -1.01 43.73
N SER A 36 -0.68 -2.20 43.40
CA SER A 36 -0.11 -2.95 42.26
C SER A 36 -1.17 -3.63 41.39
N PHE A 37 -2.13 -2.85 40.89
CA PHE A 37 -3.10 -3.37 39.91
C PHE A 37 -3.23 -2.53 38.63
N ILE A 38 -2.54 -1.38 38.52
CA ILE A 38 -2.74 -0.46 37.38
C ILE A 38 -1.67 -0.64 36.28
N LEU A 39 -0.54 -1.28 36.58
CA LEU A 39 0.61 -1.31 35.65
C LEU A 39 0.66 -2.52 34.69
N SER A 40 -0.32 -3.43 34.73
CA SER A 40 -0.24 -4.69 33.94
C SER A 40 -1.12 -4.71 32.68
N ILE A 41 -1.96 -3.70 32.44
CA ILE A 41 -2.89 -3.68 31.29
C ILE A 41 -2.30 -2.93 30.09
N LEU A 42 -1.23 -2.16 30.25
CA LEU A 42 -0.68 -1.30 29.20
C LEU A 42 0.25 -2.03 28.19
N SER A 43 0.64 -3.28 28.47
CA SER A 43 1.69 -3.96 27.70
C SER A 43 1.20 -4.77 26.49
N ILE A 44 -0.11 -4.92 26.29
CA ILE A 44 -0.67 -5.84 25.27
C ILE A 44 -1.20 -5.08 24.04
N ALA A 45 -1.27 -3.75 24.07
CA ALA A 45 -1.85 -2.96 22.97
C ALA A 45 -0.88 -2.59 21.84
N LEU A 46 0.38 -3.07 21.84
CA LEU A 46 1.43 -2.58 20.93
C LEU A 46 1.86 -3.57 19.83
N ILE A 47 1.13 -4.66 19.59
CA ILE A 47 1.56 -5.68 18.61
C ILE A 47 0.43 -6.08 17.66
N THR A 48 -0.21 -5.12 17.01
CA THR A 48 -0.90 -5.35 15.73
C THR A 48 -0.81 -4.08 14.86
N SER A 49 0.41 -3.61 14.57
CA SER A 49 0.60 -2.80 13.36
C SER A 49 0.97 -3.80 12.27
N CYS A 50 0.01 -4.13 11.41
CA CYS A 50 0.31 -4.80 10.17
C CYS A 50 1.08 -3.79 9.30
N ASP A 51 2.41 -3.89 9.29
CA ASP A 51 3.18 -3.34 8.19
C ASP A 51 2.88 -4.24 6.99
N ASN A 52 1.94 -3.78 6.16
CA ASN A 52 1.86 -4.27 4.80
C ASN A 52 3.11 -3.69 4.13
N ASP A 53 4.11 -4.51 3.86
CA ASP A 53 5.21 -4.16 2.98
C ASP A 53 4.60 -3.82 1.61
N SER A 54 4.22 -2.56 1.42
CA SER A 54 3.89 -2.03 0.11
C SER A 54 5.14 -2.22 -0.73
N VAL A 55 5.06 -3.12 -1.71
CA VAL A 55 6.05 -3.18 -2.79
C VAL A 55 6.07 -1.77 -3.39
N ASP A 56 7.20 -1.06 -3.26
CA ASP A 56 7.34 0.35 -3.64
C ASP A 56 6.65 0.62 -4.99
N GLY A 57 5.64 1.48 -5.01
CA GLY A 57 4.91 1.89 -6.22
C GLY A 57 3.57 1.20 -6.51
N CYS A 58 3.19 0.17 -5.73
CA CYS A 58 1.89 -0.48 -5.86
C CYS A 58 0.78 0.32 -5.16
N ILE A 59 -0.26 0.71 -5.91
CA ILE A 59 -1.48 1.30 -5.35
C ILE A 59 -2.69 0.41 -5.65
N GLN A 60 -3.58 0.31 -4.67
CA GLN A 60 -4.86 -0.37 -4.87
C GLN A 60 -5.88 0.63 -5.41
N VAL A 61 -6.53 0.26 -6.50
CA VAL A 61 -7.53 1.09 -7.16
C VAL A 61 -8.82 0.34 -7.38
N LYS A 62 -9.93 1.08 -7.41
CA LYS A 62 -11.23 0.63 -7.88
C LYS A 62 -11.56 1.28 -9.21
N MET A 63 -12.00 0.49 -10.19
CA MET A 63 -12.46 1.03 -11.47
C MET A 63 -13.87 1.62 -11.32
N ILE A 64 -14.02 2.92 -11.53
CA ILE A 64 -15.30 3.62 -11.39
C ILE A 64 -16.07 3.64 -12.70
N ASN A 65 -15.36 3.82 -13.81
CA ASN A 65 -15.94 3.83 -15.15
C ASN A 65 -14.87 3.47 -16.18
N GLN A 66 -15.30 2.95 -17.33
CA GLN A 66 -14.43 2.64 -18.46
C GLN A 66 -15.19 2.81 -19.77
N LEU A 67 -14.53 3.43 -20.75
CA LEU A 67 -15.00 3.48 -22.12
C LEU A 67 -13.80 3.53 -23.06
N CYS A 68 -13.78 2.64 -24.06
CA CYS A 68 -12.81 2.66 -25.15
C CYS A 68 -11.37 2.88 -24.67
N GLY A 69 -10.90 2.02 -23.74
CA GLY A 69 -9.55 2.05 -23.17
C GLY A 69 -9.17 3.33 -22.43
N THR A 70 -10.14 4.16 -22.04
CA THR A 70 -9.99 5.16 -20.98
C THR A 70 -10.77 4.68 -19.77
N ALA A 71 -10.20 4.81 -18.57
CA ALA A 71 -10.89 4.48 -17.33
C ALA A 71 -10.68 5.57 -16.27
N ILE A 72 -11.58 5.59 -15.30
CA ILE A 72 -11.48 6.40 -14.09
C ILE A 72 -11.20 5.45 -12.94
N TYR A 73 -10.09 5.66 -12.25
CA TYR A 73 -9.69 4.90 -11.08
C TYR A 73 -9.86 5.73 -9.82
N GLN A 74 -10.33 5.09 -8.76
CA GLN A 74 -10.34 5.60 -7.40
C GLN A 74 -9.26 4.88 -6.59
N VAL A 75 -8.36 5.60 -5.94
CA VAL A 75 -7.40 5.01 -5.01
C VAL A 75 -8.14 4.54 -3.75
N THR A 76 -8.06 3.23 -3.45
CA THR A 76 -8.71 2.61 -2.30
C THR A 76 -7.72 2.09 -1.24
N GLY A 77 -6.43 2.02 -1.56
CA GLY A 77 -5.38 1.58 -0.64
C GLY A 77 -3.96 1.91 -1.14
N GLY A 78 -3.03 2.04 -0.20
CA GLY A 78 -1.67 2.53 -0.46
C GLY A 78 -1.53 4.03 -0.21
N GLU A 79 -0.33 4.56 -0.48
CA GLU A 79 -0.08 6.01 -0.43
C GLU A 79 -0.72 6.69 -1.65
N VAL A 80 -1.42 7.82 -1.44
CA VAL A 80 -2.05 8.57 -2.54
C VAL A 80 -0.97 9.27 -3.36
N PRO A 81 -0.80 8.92 -4.63
CA PRO A 81 0.24 9.51 -5.48
C PRO A 81 -0.01 10.99 -5.77
N SER A 82 1.06 11.72 -6.10
CA SER A 82 0.92 13.05 -6.69
C SER A 82 0.22 12.97 -8.04
N GLY A 83 -0.59 13.98 -8.38
CA GLY A 83 -1.35 13.98 -9.63
C GLY A 83 -2.63 13.14 -9.57
N VAL A 84 -3.13 12.86 -8.37
CA VAL A 84 -4.49 12.35 -8.15
C VAL A 84 -5.39 13.52 -7.73
N ALA A 85 -6.60 13.59 -8.27
CA ALA A 85 -7.57 14.60 -7.86
C ALA A 85 -8.11 14.26 -6.47
N ASN A 86 -8.08 15.23 -5.55
CA ASN A 86 -8.62 15.05 -4.20
C ASN A 86 -10.09 14.61 -4.26
N SER A 87 -10.89 15.24 -5.12
CA SER A 87 -12.28 14.86 -5.36
C SER A 87 -12.74 15.15 -6.79
N TRP A 88 -13.75 14.42 -7.24
CA TRP A 88 -14.47 14.63 -8.50
C TRP A 88 -15.92 14.20 -8.34
N THR A 89 -16.84 15.00 -8.88
CA THR A 89 -18.27 14.70 -8.90
C THR A 89 -18.67 14.34 -10.31
N ASN A 90 -19.22 13.14 -10.48
CA ASN A 90 -19.69 12.70 -11.79
C ASN A 90 -20.99 13.39 -12.21
N ASN A 91 -21.39 13.20 -13.46
CA ASN A 91 -22.64 13.71 -14.03
C ASN A 91 -23.91 13.24 -13.32
N SER A 92 -23.84 12.17 -12.51
CA SER A 92 -24.95 11.70 -11.67
C SER A 92 -25.00 12.35 -10.29
N GLY A 93 -24.08 13.27 -9.98
CA GLY A 93 -23.97 13.95 -8.70
C GLY A 93 -23.25 13.15 -7.60
N VAL A 94 -22.64 12.01 -7.94
CA VAL A 94 -21.89 11.18 -6.99
C VAL A 94 -20.45 11.72 -6.92
N THR A 95 -20.00 12.02 -5.70
CA THR A 95 -18.63 12.51 -5.46
C THR A 95 -17.73 11.35 -5.03
N TYR A 96 -16.58 11.25 -5.68
CA TYR A 96 -15.52 10.30 -5.39
C TYR A 96 -14.28 11.07 -4.95
N GLU A 97 -13.57 10.52 -3.97
CA GLU A 97 -12.30 11.06 -3.48
C GLU A 97 -11.12 10.27 -4.07
N ASN A 98 -9.97 10.93 -4.22
CA ASN A 98 -8.71 10.35 -4.70
C ASN A 98 -8.85 9.64 -6.04
N VAL A 99 -9.29 10.36 -7.07
CA VAL A 99 -9.53 9.79 -8.40
C VAL A 99 -8.61 10.36 -9.47
N PHE A 100 -8.37 9.57 -10.51
CA PHE A 100 -7.63 9.98 -11.68
C PHE A 100 -8.10 9.20 -12.92
N THR A 101 -7.81 9.75 -14.08
CA THR A 101 -8.07 9.15 -15.38
C THR A 101 -6.82 8.40 -15.86
N THR A 102 -7.01 7.27 -16.53
CA THR A 102 -5.90 6.48 -17.09
C THR A 102 -6.30 5.82 -18.41
N THR A 103 -5.30 5.33 -19.14
CA THR A 103 -5.46 4.42 -20.27
C THR A 103 -5.47 2.97 -19.79
N VAL A 104 -6.38 2.17 -20.33
CA VAL A 104 -6.49 0.72 -20.10
C VAL A 104 -6.32 0.00 -21.42
N SER A 105 -5.49 -1.04 -21.45
CA SER A 105 -5.34 -1.85 -22.65
C SER A 105 -6.67 -2.55 -22.96
N PRO A 106 -7.19 -2.50 -24.20
CA PRO A 106 -8.40 -3.25 -24.57
C PRO A 106 -8.26 -4.76 -24.39
N CYS A 107 -7.02 -5.25 -24.34
CA CYS A 107 -6.73 -6.66 -24.11
C CYS A 107 -6.74 -7.08 -22.64
N ASP A 108 -6.82 -6.14 -21.71
CA ASP A 108 -6.93 -6.43 -20.27
C ASP A 108 -8.38 -6.79 -19.92
N SER A 109 -8.79 -7.99 -20.34
CA SER A 109 -10.15 -8.51 -20.14
C SER A 109 -10.45 -8.99 -18.70
N GLY A 110 -9.46 -8.92 -17.80
CA GLY A 110 -9.55 -9.49 -16.46
C GLY A 110 -10.15 -8.59 -15.39
N VAL A 111 -10.38 -7.30 -15.68
CA VAL A 111 -10.90 -6.31 -14.72
C VAL A 111 -12.05 -5.53 -15.33
N GLN A 112 -13.07 -5.29 -14.51
CA GLN A 112 -14.32 -4.65 -14.91
C GLN A 112 -14.63 -3.45 -14.00
N VAL A 113 -15.59 -2.64 -14.43
CA VAL A 113 -16.11 -1.54 -13.61
C VAL A 113 -16.66 -2.09 -12.30
N GLY A 114 -16.21 -1.52 -11.19
CA GLY A 114 -16.51 -1.95 -9.83
C GLY A 114 -15.42 -2.80 -9.19
N ASP A 115 -14.54 -3.42 -9.98
CA ASP A 115 -13.46 -4.26 -9.45
C ASP A 115 -12.40 -3.43 -8.76
N THR A 116 -11.76 -4.06 -7.76
CA THR A 116 -10.61 -3.52 -7.04
C THR A 116 -9.38 -4.37 -7.31
N PHE A 117 -8.31 -3.76 -7.74
CA PHE A 117 -7.06 -4.42 -8.12
C PHE A 117 -5.87 -3.49 -7.89
N PHE A 118 -4.67 -4.01 -8.12
CA PHE A 118 -3.44 -3.24 -7.94
C PHE A 118 -2.87 -2.78 -9.27
N VAL A 119 -2.33 -1.56 -9.27
CA VAL A 119 -1.64 -0.97 -10.40
C VAL A 119 -0.33 -0.35 -9.96
N ASN A 120 0.59 -0.22 -10.90
CA ASN A 120 1.76 0.64 -10.79
C ASN A 120 1.55 1.87 -11.67
N ILE A 121 1.99 3.03 -11.20
CA ILE A 121 2.08 4.23 -12.04
C ILE A 121 3.37 4.17 -12.85
N VAL A 122 3.26 4.49 -14.13
CA VAL A 122 4.37 4.50 -15.08
C VAL A 122 4.42 5.85 -15.79
N ASP A 123 5.58 6.21 -16.31
CA ASP A 123 5.75 7.48 -17.03
C ASP A 123 5.19 7.41 -18.46
N GLU A 124 5.24 6.24 -19.09
CA GLU A 124 4.82 6.01 -20.47
C GLU A 124 3.77 4.89 -20.56
N PRO A 125 2.76 5.02 -21.44
CA PRO A 125 1.76 3.99 -21.64
C PRO A 125 2.39 2.75 -22.29
N VAL A 126 1.86 1.58 -21.95
CA VAL A 126 2.20 0.33 -22.64
C VAL A 126 1.48 0.30 -23.99
N GLU A 127 2.23 0.21 -25.08
CA GLU A 127 1.66 0.07 -26.41
C GLU A 127 0.86 -1.24 -26.54
N SER A 128 -0.28 -1.18 -27.21
CA SER A 128 -1.20 -2.30 -27.37
C SER A 128 -1.69 -2.34 -28.82
N ASP A 129 -1.54 -3.50 -29.47
CA ASP A 129 -2.02 -3.76 -30.83
C ASP A 129 -3.53 -4.10 -30.87
N CYS A 130 -4.23 -3.90 -29.75
CA CYS A 130 -5.61 -4.31 -29.60
C CYS A 130 -6.56 -3.28 -30.22
N ILE A 131 -7.54 -3.75 -31.00
CA ILE A 131 -8.53 -2.88 -31.62
C ILE A 131 -9.31 -2.13 -30.52
N GLN A 132 -9.26 -0.80 -30.58
CA GLN A 132 -9.91 0.09 -29.62
C GLN A 132 -10.93 0.98 -30.34
N CYS A 133 -12.07 1.21 -29.71
CA CYS A 133 -13.03 2.19 -30.21
C CYS A 133 -12.53 3.62 -29.97
N MET A 134 -13.06 4.59 -30.74
CA MET A 134 -12.63 6.00 -30.67
C MET A 134 -13.52 6.88 -29.78
N ALA A 135 -14.37 6.28 -28.94
CA ALA A 135 -15.21 7.07 -28.05
C ALA A 135 -14.40 7.60 -26.86
N LEU A 136 -14.76 8.79 -26.39
CA LEU A 136 -14.11 9.43 -25.24
C LEU A 136 -15.10 9.50 -24.07
N LEU A 137 -14.60 9.37 -22.85
CA LEU A 137 -15.37 9.72 -21.65
C LEU A 137 -15.51 11.24 -21.58
N ALA A 138 -16.75 11.74 -21.60
CA ALA A 138 -17.03 13.18 -21.63
C ALA A 138 -16.94 13.86 -20.25
N ASP A 139 -16.96 13.09 -19.17
CA ASP A 139 -16.88 13.57 -17.78
C ASP A 139 -15.88 12.70 -17.03
N THR A 140 -14.67 13.25 -16.89
CA THR A 140 -13.52 12.60 -16.24
C THR A 140 -12.82 13.61 -15.34
N PRO A 141 -12.13 13.16 -14.28
CA PRO A 141 -11.19 14.01 -13.56
C PRO A 141 -10.13 14.60 -14.51
N ASP A 142 -9.74 15.85 -14.26
CA ASP A 142 -8.67 16.53 -15.02
C ASP A 142 -7.30 15.85 -14.88
N GLN A 143 -7.11 15.14 -13.76
CA GLN A 143 -5.87 14.47 -13.44
C GLN A 143 -5.75 13.16 -14.21
N PHE A 144 -4.62 12.96 -14.88
CA PHE A 144 -4.35 11.80 -15.72
C PHE A 144 -2.99 11.17 -15.34
N LEU A 145 -2.98 9.86 -15.17
CA LEU A 145 -1.77 9.07 -14.88
C LEU A 145 -1.75 7.83 -15.76
N HIS A 146 -0.58 7.42 -16.24
CA HIS A 146 -0.43 6.12 -16.90
C HIS A 146 -0.25 5.02 -15.87
N THR A 147 -0.94 3.89 -16.07
CA THR A 147 -0.90 2.78 -15.13
C THR A 147 -0.77 1.43 -15.83
N VAL A 148 -0.13 0.48 -15.15
CA VAL A 148 -0.09 -0.93 -15.57
C VAL A 148 -0.64 -1.81 -14.44
N ILE A 149 -1.53 -2.74 -14.78
CA ILE A 149 -2.06 -3.71 -13.83
C ILE A 149 -0.92 -4.59 -13.30
N SER A 150 -0.83 -4.73 -11.98
CA SER A 150 0.24 -5.50 -11.35
C SER A 150 -0.33 -6.67 -10.55
N SER A 151 -0.01 -7.89 -11.00
CA SER A 151 -0.31 -9.12 -10.26
C SER A 151 0.65 -9.37 -9.08
N GLN A 152 1.81 -8.69 -9.08
CA GLN A 152 2.86 -8.86 -8.07
C GLN A 152 2.54 -8.12 -6.76
N CYS A 153 1.55 -7.23 -6.77
CA CYS A 153 1.12 -6.46 -5.60
C CYS A 153 0.00 -7.15 -4.80
N ASN A 154 -0.54 -8.28 -5.29
CA ASN A 154 -1.54 -9.01 -4.54
C ASN A 154 -0.86 -9.55 -3.27
N PRO A 155 -1.32 -9.22 -2.05
CA PRO A 155 -0.70 -9.73 -0.84
C PRO A 155 -0.69 -11.25 -0.95
N ILE A 156 0.50 -11.82 -1.04
CA ILE A 156 0.68 -13.27 -1.03
C ILE A 156 0.05 -13.72 0.28
N SER A 157 -1.13 -14.35 0.21
CA SER A 157 -1.62 -15.18 1.29
C SER A 157 -0.57 -16.26 1.45
N ASN A 158 0.27 -16.12 2.47
CA ASN A 158 1.22 -17.16 2.85
C ASN A 158 0.40 -18.37 3.30
N ASP A 159 0.07 -19.26 2.37
CA ASP A 159 -0.33 -20.62 2.67
C ASP A 159 0.89 -21.33 3.30
N PHE A 160 0.79 -21.61 4.59
CA PHE A 160 1.63 -22.57 5.32
C PHE A 160 0.75 -23.54 6.10
#